data_AF-A0A3C1DQP3-F1
#
_entry.id   AF-A0A3C1DQP3-F1
#
_cell.length_a   1.000
_cell.length_b   1.000
_cell.length_c   1.000
_cell.angle_alpha   90.00
_cell.angle_beta   90.00
_cell.angle_gamma   90.00
#
_symmetry.space_group_name_H-M   'P 1'
#
loop_
_entity.id
_entity.type
_entity.pdbx_description
1 polymer ?
#
loop_
_entity_poly.entity_id
_entity_poly.type
_entity_poly.pdbx_seq_one_letter_code
_entity_poly.pdbx_strand_id
1 'polypeptide(L)'
;WWEVTRALRIISGWSAANRDGAMPLGEVLAELTTVAGVPLLVRQSLELVNSVAVRDLAPEARPNSAEAEIRQWIQTLDNREYLVLTQRLLAAEPVTLASLGAVLSMSRERVRQIERQVQSKALLLFTPEWRPMAQLLSELQGAVGVLAPVEMVPAPTFDLSDLLPSIDVSPLEIVLRLAGDGQIADGFIGFPDLTSLRARSANAIADVLSQGPAERAVLLNALQRAGVPEYVAGQWLATFDLAQSAGKIAEVPRTISDKVALVLATTRKPYTLDQLVVALEDQHGISAIRNALNGDDRFVKVGIKKWTLRELADDAGPTFSGLRDAMTYELTQAGGSMTLKELTAVMVQRHGAARGSVRVYSNQAPFQRVDGVVSIAS
;
A
#
# COMPACT_ATOMS: atom_id res chain seq x y z
N TRP A 1 39.12 -18.47 -31.66
CA TRP A 1 40.40 -18.84 -31.00
C TRP A 1 41.58 -18.97 -31.98
N TRP A 2 41.58 -19.91 -32.94
CA TRP A 2 42.73 -20.15 -33.82
C TRP A 2 43.13 -18.93 -34.70
N GLU A 3 42.14 -18.17 -35.18
CA GLU A 3 42.37 -16.97 -36.00
C GLU A 3 43.02 -15.84 -35.21
N VAL A 4 42.56 -15.60 -33.97
CA VAL A 4 43.13 -14.59 -33.07
C VAL A 4 44.56 -14.95 -32.67
N THR A 5 44.82 -16.20 -32.31
CA THR A 5 46.19 -16.67 -32.02
C THR A 5 47.12 -16.49 -33.22
N ARG A 6 46.64 -16.77 -34.43
CA ARG A 6 47.40 -16.54 -35.67
C ARG A 6 47.65 -15.05 -35.91
N ALA A 7 46.63 -14.21 -35.74
CA ALA A 7 46.73 -12.76 -35.88
C ALA A 7 47.75 -12.16 -34.90
N LEU A 8 47.71 -12.56 -33.62
CA LEU A 8 48.68 -12.15 -32.62
C LEU A 8 50.12 -12.57 -32.98
N ARG A 9 50.31 -13.78 -33.52
CA ARG A 9 51.63 -14.23 -33.99
C ARG A 9 52.15 -13.41 -35.17
N ILE A 10 51.29 -13.02 -36.10
CA ILE A 10 51.64 -12.16 -37.24
C ILE A 10 52.08 -10.78 -36.72
N ILE A 11 51.33 -10.21 -35.79
CA ILE A 11 51.63 -8.90 -35.17
C ILE A 11 52.95 -8.97 -34.41
N SER A 12 53.12 -9.95 -33.52
CA SER A 12 54.34 -10.14 -32.72
C SER A 12 55.57 -10.41 -33.59
N GLY A 13 55.44 -11.25 -34.62
CA GLY A 13 56.55 -11.57 -35.52
C GLY A 13 57.02 -10.37 -36.34
N TRP A 14 56.09 -9.55 -36.84
CA TRP A 14 56.46 -8.31 -37.52
C TRP A 14 57.10 -7.31 -36.57
N SER A 15 56.53 -7.13 -35.37
CA SER A 15 57.07 -6.21 -34.36
C SER A 15 58.49 -6.61 -33.95
N ALA A 16 58.71 -7.88 -33.60
CA ALA A 16 60.03 -8.38 -33.21
C ALA A 16 61.12 -8.20 -34.29
N ALA A 17 60.74 -8.20 -35.58
CA ALA A 17 61.67 -8.03 -36.69
C ALA A 17 61.93 -6.56 -37.08
N ASN A 18 61.02 -5.64 -36.74
CA ASN A 18 61.04 -4.25 -37.23
C ASN A 18 61.04 -3.19 -36.11
N ARG A 19 60.90 -3.63 -34.86
CA ARG A 19 60.81 -2.83 -33.63
C ARG A 19 61.64 -3.50 -32.54
N ASP A 20 61.37 -3.16 -31.29
CA ASP A 20 61.96 -3.81 -30.13
C ASP A 20 61.22 -5.12 -29.82
N GLY A 21 61.92 -6.25 -29.98
CA GLY A 21 61.40 -7.57 -29.65
C GLY A 21 61.16 -7.82 -28.16
N ALA A 22 61.66 -6.94 -27.28
CA ALA A 22 61.37 -6.97 -25.85
C ALA A 22 60.12 -6.17 -25.46
N MET A 23 59.53 -5.42 -26.39
CA MET A 23 58.33 -4.61 -26.13
C MET A 23 57.13 -5.51 -25.76
N PRO A 24 56.40 -5.20 -24.68
CA PRO A 24 55.17 -5.91 -24.35
C PRO A 24 54.14 -5.85 -25.47
N LEU A 25 53.44 -6.96 -25.73
CA LEU A 25 52.43 -7.04 -26.78
C LEU A 25 51.34 -5.96 -26.66
N GLY A 26 50.96 -5.57 -25.44
CA GLY A 26 49.99 -4.50 -25.22
C GLY A 26 50.45 -3.14 -25.75
N GLU A 27 51.75 -2.82 -25.61
CA GLU A 27 52.34 -1.59 -26.14
C GLU A 27 52.44 -1.65 -27.67
N VAL A 28 52.85 -2.80 -28.22
CA VAL A 28 52.87 -3.03 -29.68
C VAL A 28 51.48 -2.80 -30.30
N LEU A 29 50.42 -3.34 -29.69
CA LEU A 29 49.04 -3.17 -30.18
C LEU A 29 48.61 -1.70 -30.15
N ALA A 30 48.96 -0.97 -29.08
CA ALA A 30 48.66 0.45 -28.95
C ALA A 30 49.39 1.29 -30.01
N GLU A 31 50.70 1.06 -30.21
CA GLU A 31 51.50 1.82 -31.16
C GLU A 31 51.07 1.59 -32.62
N LEU A 32 50.74 0.35 -32.98
CA LEU A 32 50.36 -0.02 -34.35
C LEU A 32 49.13 0.73 -34.89
N THR A 33 48.32 1.33 -34.01
CA THR A 33 47.18 2.19 -34.40
C THR A 33 47.62 3.55 -34.95
N THR A 34 48.85 3.98 -34.66
CA THR A 34 49.37 5.33 -34.98
C THR A 34 50.55 5.32 -35.96
N VAL A 35 51.15 4.15 -36.17
CA VAL A 35 52.36 3.97 -36.98
C VAL A 35 52.03 3.88 -38.48
N ALA A 36 52.72 4.68 -39.29
CA ALA A 36 52.68 4.57 -40.75
C ALA A 36 53.55 3.43 -41.27
N GLY A 37 53.19 2.86 -42.43
CA GLY A 37 54.00 1.81 -43.10
C GLY A 37 53.79 0.38 -42.59
N VAL A 38 52.75 0.14 -41.77
CA VAL A 38 52.41 -1.20 -41.29
C VAL A 38 51.89 -2.08 -42.45
N PRO A 39 52.46 -3.28 -42.69
CA PRO A 39 52.00 -4.17 -43.74
C PRO A 39 50.52 -4.52 -43.63
N LEU A 40 49.86 -4.74 -44.77
CA LEU A 40 48.42 -5.02 -44.84
C LEU A 40 48.01 -6.20 -43.95
N LEU A 41 48.79 -7.29 -43.96
CA LEU A 41 48.49 -8.48 -43.17
C LEU A 41 48.52 -8.22 -41.65
N VAL A 42 49.42 -7.33 -41.19
CA VAL A 42 49.51 -6.93 -39.78
C VAL A 42 48.31 -6.03 -39.41
N ARG A 43 47.91 -5.11 -40.30
CA ARG A 43 46.71 -4.28 -40.11
C ARG A 43 45.42 -5.10 -40.03
N GLN A 44 45.23 -6.06 -40.96
CA GLN A 44 44.09 -6.98 -40.93
C GLN A 44 44.07 -7.86 -39.67
N SER A 45 45.26 -8.28 -39.22
CA SER A 45 45.40 -9.04 -37.97
C SER A 45 45.05 -8.19 -36.75
N LEU A 46 45.45 -6.91 -36.73
CA LEU A 46 45.11 -5.97 -35.66
C LEU A 46 43.61 -5.68 -35.63
N GLU A 47 43.01 -5.47 -36.80
CA GLU A 47 41.57 -5.26 -36.95
C GLU A 47 40.79 -6.47 -36.42
N LEU A 48 41.20 -7.69 -36.80
CA LEU A 48 40.60 -8.93 -36.28
C LEU A 48 40.70 -9.03 -34.76
N VAL A 49 41.86 -8.73 -34.17
CA VAL A 49 42.05 -8.75 -32.71
C VAL A 49 41.16 -7.71 -32.02
N ASN A 50 40.99 -6.52 -32.61
CA ASN A 50 40.15 -5.46 -32.07
C ASN A 50 38.65 -5.71 -32.25
N SER A 51 38.24 -6.50 -33.25
CA SER A 51 36.83 -6.76 -33.54
C SER A 51 36.26 -8.00 -32.83
N VAL A 52 37.12 -8.91 -32.35
CA VAL A 52 36.66 -10.14 -31.68
C VAL A 52 36.17 -9.82 -30.26
N ALA A 53 34.97 -10.28 -29.92
CA ALA A 53 34.43 -10.09 -28.58
C ALA A 53 35.15 -11.00 -27.58
N VAL A 54 35.43 -10.49 -26.37
CA VAL A 54 36.12 -11.23 -25.30
C VAL A 54 35.41 -12.55 -24.95
N ARG A 55 34.08 -12.58 -25.02
CA ARG A 55 33.25 -13.79 -24.82
C ARG A 55 33.54 -14.91 -25.82
N ASP A 56 33.96 -14.58 -27.04
CA ASP A 56 34.27 -15.57 -28.08
C ASP A 56 35.67 -16.19 -27.86
N LEU A 57 36.49 -15.57 -27.00
CA LEU A 57 37.81 -16.03 -26.61
C LEU A 57 37.81 -16.82 -25.30
N ALA A 58 36.80 -16.61 -24.45
CA ALA A 58 36.62 -17.30 -23.18
C ALA A 58 35.19 -17.85 -23.05
N PRO A 59 34.79 -18.83 -23.89
CA PRO A 59 33.48 -19.47 -23.80
C PRO A 59 33.26 -20.23 -22.48
N GLU A 60 34.32 -20.57 -21.76
CA GLU A 60 34.32 -21.14 -20.42
C GLU A 60 34.06 -20.12 -19.30
N ALA A 61 34.06 -18.82 -19.62
CA ALA A 61 33.65 -17.81 -18.66
C ALA A 61 32.17 -18.03 -18.33
N ARG A 62 31.89 -18.38 -17.06
CA ARG A 62 30.51 -18.41 -16.56
C ARG A 62 29.86 -17.06 -16.84
N PRO A 63 28.52 -17.02 -17.06
CA PRO A 63 27.81 -15.75 -17.13
C PRO A 63 28.20 -14.89 -15.93
N ASN A 64 28.72 -13.70 -16.19
CA ASN A 64 29.18 -12.78 -15.16
C ASN A 64 28.12 -11.71 -14.83
N SER A 65 26.92 -11.83 -15.39
CA SER A 65 25.80 -10.92 -15.19
C SER A 65 24.49 -11.68 -15.01
N ALA A 66 23.56 -11.07 -14.28
CA ALA A 66 22.21 -11.60 -14.07
C ALA A 66 21.46 -11.82 -15.40
N GLU A 67 21.61 -10.89 -16.35
CA GLU A 67 21.02 -11.04 -17.69
C GLU A 67 21.50 -12.31 -18.39
N ALA A 68 22.82 -12.54 -18.41
CA ALA A 68 23.39 -13.69 -19.09
C ALA A 68 22.97 -15.02 -18.42
N GLU A 69 22.82 -15.05 -17.10
CA GLU A 69 22.28 -16.22 -16.37
C GLU A 69 20.82 -16.51 -16.72
N ILE A 70 19.95 -15.48 -16.71
CA ILE A 70 18.54 -15.64 -17.11
C ILE A 70 18.46 -16.12 -18.56
N ARG A 71 19.21 -15.50 -19.47
CA ARG A 71 19.25 -15.89 -20.90
C ARG A 71 19.65 -17.35 -21.06
N GLN A 72 20.72 -17.77 -20.38
CA GLN A 72 21.17 -19.16 -20.42
C GLN A 72 20.08 -20.11 -19.91
N TRP A 73 19.41 -19.77 -18.81
CA TRP A 73 18.33 -20.57 -18.26
C TRP A 73 17.13 -20.69 -19.20
N ILE A 74 16.68 -19.58 -19.80
CA ILE A 74 15.58 -19.58 -20.77
C ILE A 74 15.88 -20.54 -21.93
N GLN A 75 17.13 -20.55 -22.42
CA GLN A 75 17.56 -21.42 -23.51
C GLN A 75 17.57 -22.92 -23.15
N THR A 76 17.54 -23.27 -21.85
CA THR A 76 17.42 -24.67 -21.41
C THR A 76 15.98 -25.19 -21.39
N LEU A 77 14.99 -24.30 -21.54
CA LEU A 77 13.58 -24.66 -21.50
C LEU A 77 13.14 -25.29 -22.82
N ASP A 78 12.37 -26.38 -22.74
CA ASP A 78 11.71 -26.91 -23.93
C ASP A 78 10.56 -26.01 -24.40
N ASN A 79 10.02 -26.25 -25.60
CA ASN A 79 8.94 -25.44 -26.16
C ASN A 79 7.70 -25.33 -25.25
N ARG A 80 7.38 -26.37 -24.47
CA ARG A 80 6.21 -26.38 -23.58
C ARG A 80 6.50 -25.58 -22.31
N GLU A 81 7.67 -25.76 -21.74
CA GLU A 81 8.17 -25.00 -20.59
C GLU A 81 8.26 -23.52 -20.90
N TYR A 82 8.80 -23.16 -22.08
CA TYR A 82 8.88 -21.78 -22.56
C TYR A 82 7.48 -21.17 -22.76
N LEU A 83 6.52 -21.90 -23.31
CA LEU A 83 5.14 -21.42 -23.42
C LEU A 83 4.48 -21.20 -22.05
N VAL A 84 4.73 -22.08 -21.08
CA VAL A 84 4.23 -21.89 -19.71
C VAL A 84 4.90 -20.70 -19.02
N LEU A 85 6.19 -20.50 -19.21
CA LEU A 85 6.92 -19.33 -18.72
C LEU A 85 6.28 -18.03 -19.23
N THR A 86 6.12 -17.92 -20.55
CA THR A 86 5.69 -16.67 -21.21
C THR A 86 4.20 -16.39 -21.07
N GLN A 87 3.33 -17.42 -21.13
CA GLN A 87 1.88 -17.26 -21.11
C GLN A 87 1.26 -17.29 -19.71
N ARG A 88 2.04 -17.70 -18.69
CA ARG A 88 1.53 -17.82 -17.31
C ARG A 88 2.42 -17.16 -16.27
N LEU A 89 3.67 -17.57 -16.15
CA LEU A 89 4.53 -17.10 -15.05
C LEU A 89 4.90 -15.62 -15.20
N LEU A 90 5.30 -15.21 -16.41
CA LEU A 90 5.70 -13.84 -16.71
C LEU A 90 4.58 -13.01 -17.35
N ALA A 91 3.43 -13.60 -17.68
CA ALA A 91 2.32 -12.87 -18.28
C ALA A 91 1.65 -11.93 -17.26
N ALA A 92 1.41 -10.67 -17.64
CA ALA A 92 0.60 -9.74 -16.84
C ALA A 92 -0.79 -10.33 -16.53
N GLU A 93 -1.41 -10.96 -17.54
CA GLU A 93 -2.66 -11.71 -17.41
C GLU A 93 -2.44 -13.20 -17.77
N PRO A 94 -2.26 -14.08 -16.77
CA PRO A 94 -1.97 -15.49 -17.01
C PRO A 94 -3.09 -16.23 -17.76
N VAL A 95 -2.78 -16.84 -18.90
CA VAL A 95 -3.71 -17.69 -19.65
C VAL A 95 -4.11 -18.90 -18.82
N THR A 96 -5.40 -19.22 -18.73
CA THR A 96 -5.88 -20.33 -17.90
C THR A 96 -5.23 -21.68 -18.28
N LEU A 97 -5.01 -22.55 -17.29
CA LEU A 97 -4.45 -23.89 -17.50
C LEU A 97 -5.23 -24.73 -18.53
N ALA A 98 -6.54 -24.54 -18.62
CA ALA A 98 -7.39 -25.25 -19.58
C ALA A 98 -7.17 -24.74 -21.01
N SER A 99 -7.09 -23.42 -21.21
CA SER A 99 -6.80 -22.81 -22.50
C SER A 99 -5.42 -23.21 -23.01
N LEU A 100 -4.40 -23.11 -22.14
CA LEU A 100 -3.05 -23.52 -22.50
C LEU A 100 -2.95 -25.04 -22.75
N GLY A 101 -3.73 -25.84 -22.03
CA GLY A 101 -3.87 -27.28 -22.28
C GLY A 101 -4.43 -27.57 -23.67
N ALA A 102 -5.45 -26.83 -24.12
CA ALA A 102 -5.98 -26.97 -25.47
C ALA A 102 -4.92 -26.62 -26.54
N VAL A 103 -4.18 -25.52 -26.36
CA VAL A 103 -3.09 -25.11 -27.26
C VAL A 103 -1.99 -26.18 -27.35
N LEU A 104 -1.59 -26.75 -26.20
CA LEU A 104 -0.53 -27.75 -26.13
C LEU A 104 -1.00 -29.18 -26.43
N SER A 105 -2.30 -29.40 -26.65
CA SER A 105 -2.92 -30.74 -26.72
C SER A 105 -2.62 -31.59 -25.47
N MET A 106 -2.74 -31.00 -24.28
CA MET A 106 -2.46 -31.61 -22.99
C MET A 106 -3.63 -31.42 -22.02
N SER A 107 -3.73 -32.28 -21.00
CA SER A 107 -4.69 -32.07 -19.91
C SER A 107 -4.31 -30.86 -19.06
N ARG A 108 -5.31 -30.23 -18.43
CA ARG A 108 -5.13 -29.13 -17.46
C ARG A 108 -4.11 -29.50 -16.37
N GLU A 109 -4.20 -30.72 -15.85
CA GLU A 109 -3.29 -31.19 -14.78
C GLU A 109 -1.85 -31.33 -15.29
N ARG A 110 -1.66 -31.77 -16.54
CA ARG A 110 -0.32 -31.87 -17.12
C ARG A 110 0.33 -30.51 -17.32
N VAL A 111 -0.44 -29.49 -17.72
CA VAL A 111 0.06 -28.10 -17.79
C VAL A 111 0.45 -27.60 -16.40
N ARG A 112 -0.35 -27.89 -15.36
CA ARG A 112 -0.03 -27.52 -13.97
C ARG A 112 1.28 -28.16 -13.48
N GLN A 113 1.55 -29.41 -13.88
CA GLN A 113 2.80 -30.08 -13.56
C GLN A 113 3.99 -29.40 -14.23
N ILE A 114 3.87 -29.02 -15.51
CA ILE A 114 4.90 -28.27 -16.22
C ILE A 114 5.15 -26.91 -15.54
N GLU A 115 4.09 -26.19 -15.17
CA GLU A 115 4.21 -24.91 -14.45
C GLU A 115 5.00 -25.05 -13.15
N ARG A 116 4.67 -26.04 -12.32
CA ARG A 116 5.44 -26.34 -11.10
C ARG A 116 6.88 -26.70 -11.41
N GLN A 117 7.14 -27.46 -12.47
CA GLN A 117 8.49 -27.83 -12.89
C GLN A 117 9.30 -26.60 -13.32
N VAL A 118 8.71 -25.69 -14.10
CA VAL A 118 9.36 -24.44 -14.51
C VAL A 118 9.63 -23.54 -13.31
N GLN A 119 8.68 -23.42 -12.38
CA GLN A 119 8.89 -22.69 -11.12
C GLN A 119 10.05 -23.28 -10.31
N SER A 120 10.09 -24.61 -10.11
CA SER A 120 11.20 -25.26 -9.42
C SER A 120 12.54 -25.04 -10.13
N LYS A 121 12.56 -25.03 -11.47
CA LYS A 121 13.76 -24.70 -12.25
C LYS A 121 14.16 -23.23 -12.10
N ALA A 122 13.19 -22.31 -12.04
CA ALA A 122 13.45 -20.89 -11.87
C ALA A 122 14.07 -20.59 -10.50
N LEU A 123 13.60 -21.26 -9.43
CA LEU A 123 14.18 -21.12 -8.09
C LEU A 123 15.67 -21.48 -8.03
N LEU A 124 16.15 -22.35 -8.93
CA LEU A 124 17.57 -22.67 -9.01
C LEU A 124 18.43 -21.48 -9.45
N LEU A 125 17.87 -20.49 -10.16
CA LEU A 125 18.61 -19.26 -10.51
C LEU A 125 19.06 -18.47 -9.28
N PHE A 126 18.50 -18.73 -8.09
CA PHE A 126 18.80 -17.99 -6.88
C PHE A 126 19.65 -18.78 -5.89
N THR A 127 20.32 -19.85 -6.36
CA THR A 127 21.25 -20.65 -5.56
C THR A 127 22.71 -20.21 -5.78
N PRO A 128 23.66 -20.60 -4.91
CA PRO A 128 25.07 -20.19 -5.02
C PRO A 128 25.77 -20.58 -6.33
N GLU A 129 25.21 -21.51 -7.10
CA GLU A 129 25.66 -21.89 -8.43
C GLU A 129 25.43 -20.79 -9.48
N TRP A 130 24.38 -19.98 -9.30
CA TRP A 130 23.93 -18.88 -10.16
C TRP A 130 24.14 -17.55 -9.44
N ARG A 131 25.41 -17.16 -9.33
CA ARG A 131 25.86 -16.10 -8.40
C ARG A 131 25.28 -14.73 -8.73
N PRO A 132 25.41 -14.19 -9.97
CA PRO A 132 24.80 -12.92 -10.34
C PRO A 132 23.31 -12.79 -9.98
N MET A 133 22.50 -13.81 -10.23
CA MET A 133 21.07 -13.80 -9.92
C MET A 133 20.79 -13.87 -8.42
N ALA A 134 21.50 -14.74 -7.70
CA ALA A 134 21.41 -14.81 -6.24
C ALA A 134 21.82 -13.48 -5.58
N GLN A 135 22.90 -12.85 -6.07
CA GLN A 135 23.38 -11.55 -5.59
C GLN A 135 22.36 -10.45 -5.89
N LEU A 136 21.81 -10.40 -7.10
CA LEU A 136 20.79 -9.42 -7.49
C LEU A 136 19.56 -9.50 -6.57
N LEU A 137 19.04 -10.69 -6.31
CA LEU A 137 17.90 -10.87 -5.40
C LEU A 137 18.26 -10.42 -3.97
N SER A 138 19.44 -10.76 -3.49
CA SER A 138 19.89 -10.36 -2.15
C SER A 138 20.07 -8.83 -2.03
N GLU A 139 20.57 -8.17 -3.08
CA GLU A 139 20.69 -6.70 -3.14
C GLU A 139 19.31 -6.04 -3.16
N LEU A 140 18.36 -6.59 -3.92
CA LEU A 140 16.97 -6.13 -3.94
C LEU A 140 16.29 -6.29 -2.58
N GLN A 141 16.41 -7.47 -1.94
CA GLN A 141 15.89 -7.71 -0.60
C GLN A 141 16.52 -6.76 0.43
N GLY A 142 17.83 -6.49 0.33
CA GLY A 142 18.52 -5.54 1.19
C GLY A 142 18.07 -4.09 0.99
N ALA A 143 17.85 -3.68 -0.26
CA ALA A 143 17.38 -2.34 -0.59
C ALA A 143 15.93 -2.09 -0.18
N VAL A 144 15.06 -3.09 -0.33
CA VAL A 144 13.63 -3.00 0.01
C VAL A 144 13.40 -3.18 1.52
N GLY A 145 14.13 -4.11 2.14
CA GLY A 145 13.82 -4.61 3.47
C GLY A 145 12.43 -5.26 3.48
N VAL A 146 11.52 -4.70 4.27
CA VAL A 146 10.13 -5.20 4.38
C VAL A 146 9.21 -4.59 3.32
N LEU A 147 9.35 -3.28 3.07
CA LEU A 147 8.45 -2.51 2.22
C LEU A 147 9.18 -1.24 1.75
N ALA A 148 9.10 -0.95 0.45
CA ALA A 148 9.59 0.29 -0.14
C ALA A 148 8.66 0.76 -1.27
N PRO A 149 8.58 2.07 -1.56
CA PRO A 149 7.99 2.56 -2.81
C PRO A 149 8.80 2.05 -4.00
N VAL A 150 8.13 1.58 -5.06
CA VAL A 150 8.80 1.01 -6.25
C VAL A 150 9.78 2.00 -6.87
N GLU A 151 9.44 3.29 -6.88
CA GLU A 151 10.28 4.37 -7.41
C GLU A 151 11.61 4.58 -6.67
N MET A 152 11.71 4.12 -5.42
CA MET A 152 12.93 4.21 -4.62
C MET A 152 13.85 3.00 -4.80
N VAL A 153 13.39 1.96 -5.48
CA VAL A 153 14.12 0.71 -5.63
C VAL A 153 14.90 0.72 -6.94
N PRO A 154 16.21 0.44 -6.90
CA PRO A 154 17.02 0.40 -8.11
C PRO A 154 16.51 -0.72 -9.02
N ALA A 155 16.04 -0.35 -10.21
CA ALA A 155 15.56 -1.31 -11.19
C ALA A 155 16.74 -2.12 -11.75
N PRO A 156 16.63 -3.46 -11.84
CA PRO A 156 17.59 -4.28 -12.56
C PRO A 156 17.70 -3.80 -14.02
N THR A 157 18.92 -3.72 -14.53
CA THR A 157 19.16 -3.35 -15.93
C THR A 157 19.46 -4.62 -16.72
N PHE A 158 18.45 -5.14 -17.41
CA PHE A 158 18.63 -6.22 -18.38
C PHE A 158 17.64 -6.09 -19.53
N ASP A 159 18.07 -6.49 -20.72
CA ASP A 159 17.22 -6.58 -21.92
C ASP A 159 17.01 -8.05 -22.26
N LEU A 160 15.75 -8.48 -22.30
CA LEU A 160 15.34 -9.83 -22.71
C LEU A 160 14.33 -9.80 -23.86
N SER A 161 14.19 -8.66 -24.54
CA SER A 161 13.14 -8.44 -25.56
C SER A 161 13.25 -9.37 -26.77
N ASP A 162 14.46 -9.82 -27.11
CA ASP A 162 14.71 -10.82 -28.15
C ASP A 162 14.24 -12.23 -27.75
N LEU A 163 14.37 -12.59 -26.46
CA LEU A 163 13.93 -13.88 -25.92
C LEU A 163 12.50 -13.88 -25.41
N LEU A 164 11.94 -12.71 -25.09
CA LEU A 164 10.61 -12.52 -24.50
C LEU A 164 9.85 -11.40 -25.22
N PRO A 165 9.67 -11.47 -26.56
CA PRO A 165 9.18 -10.34 -27.36
C PRO A 165 7.74 -9.93 -27.09
N SER A 166 6.93 -10.81 -26.50
CA SER A 166 5.51 -10.57 -26.21
C SER A 166 5.23 -10.22 -24.75
N ILE A 167 6.26 -10.01 -23.93
CA ILE A 167 6.08 -9.79 -22.50
C ILE A 167 6.25 -8.32 -22.16
N ASP A 168 5.19 -7.74 -21.60
CA ASP A 168 5.16 -6.36 -21.09
C ASP A 168 5.30 -6.37 -19.56
N VAL A 169 6.45 -6.83 -19.06
CA VAL A 169 6.76 -6.81 -17.62
C VAL A 169 8.16 -6.26 -17.40
N SER A 170 8.31 -5.49 -16.33
CA SER A 170 9.59 -4.84 -16.02
C SER A 170 10.67 -5.87 -15.60
N PRO A 171 11.96 -5.56 -15.79
CA PRO A 171 13.04 -6.40 -15.27
C PRO A 171 12.91 -6.74 -13.79
N LEU A 172 12.50 -5.77 -12.96
CA LEU A 172 12.24 -6.00 -11.54
C LEU A 172 11.18 -7.09 -11.33
N GLU A 173 10.07 -7.00 -12.06
CA GLU A 173 8.96 -7.95 -11.95
C GLU A 173 9.33 -9.35 -12.44
N ILE A 174 10.18 -9.47 -13.47
CA ILE A 174 10.73 -10.77 -13.92
C ILE A 174 11.48 -11.45 -12.78
N VAL A 175 12.37 -10.71 -12.09
CA VAL A 175 13.16 -11.27 -10.98
C VAL A 175 12.24 -11.78 -9.87
N LEU A 176 11.25 -10.98 -9.44
CA LEU A 176 10.34 -11.36 -8.36
C LEU A 176 9.48 -12.59 -8.73
N ARG A 177 8.93 -12.61 -9.95
CA ARG A 177 8.10 -13.73 -10.43
C ARG A 177 8.89 -15.04 -10.54
N LEU A 178 10.16 -14.97 -10.96
CA LEU A 178 11.04 -16.13 -11.03
C LEU A 178 11.52 -16.58 -9.64
N ALA A 179 11.82 -15.64 -8.76
CA ALA A 179 12.21 -15.93 -7.37
C ALA A 179 11.05 -16.53 -6.57
N GLY A 180 9.80 -16.24 -6.97
CA GLY A 180 8.62 -16.63 -6.20
C GLY A 180 8.55 -15.97 -4.83
N ASP A 181 9.32 -14.90 -4.64
CA ASP A 181 9.46 -14.13 -3.41
C ASP A 181 9.44 -12.65 -3.73
N GLY A 182 8.73 -11.89 -2.89
CA GLY A 182 8.43 -10.48 -3.12
C GLY A 182 7.22 -10.24 -4.04
N GLN A 183 6.57 -9.10 -3.84
CA GLN A 183 5.39 -8.68 -4.61
C GLN A 183 5.45 -7.19 -4.90
N ILE A 184 4.89 -6.79 -6.04
CA ILE A 184 4.62 -5.38 -6.39
C ILE A 184 3.11 -5.17 -6.40
N ALA A 185 2.62 -4.19 -5.64
CA ALA A 185 1.22 -3.78 -5.64
C ALA A 185 1.08 -2.35 -5.13
N ASP A 186 0.12 -1.59 -5.67
CA ASP A 186 -0.22 -0.23 -5.24
C ASP A 186 0.96 0.76 -5.20
N GLY A 187 1.94 0.58 -6.09
CA GLY A 187 3.16 1.40 -6.13
C GLY A 187 4.24 1.01 -5.10
N PHE A 188 4.05 -0.09 -4.38
CA PHE A 188 4.99 -0.62 -3.40
C PHE A 188 5.56 -1.96 -3.83
N ILE A 189 6.75 -2.27 -3.32
CA ILE A 189 7.37 -3.57 -3.35
C ILE A 189 7.64 -4.01 -1.91
N GLY A 190 7.41 -5.28 -1.59
CA GLY A 190 7.68 -5.80 -0.26
C GLY A 190 8.03 -7.28 -0.25
N PHE A 191 8.73 -7.68 0.80
CA PHE A 191 9.19 -9.05 1.06
C PHE A 191 8.71 -9.54 2.45
N PRO A 192 8.34 -10.82 2.60
CA PRO A 192 8.20 -11.82 1.53
C PRO A 192 6.93 -11.60 0.69
N ASP A 193 5.84 -11.11 1.31
CA ASP A 193 4.58 -10.87 0.60
C ASP A 193 3.83 -9.62 1.11
N LEU A 194 3.36 -8.80 0.16
CA LEU A 194 2.58 -7.59 0.46
C LEU A 194 1.18 -7.91 0.98
N THR A 195 0.62 -9.06 0.58
CA THR A 195 -0.75 -9.46 0.97
C THR A 195 -0.88 -9.59 2.49
N SER A 196 0.05 -10.31 3.13
CA SER A 196 0.07 -10.50 4.58
C SER A 196 0.41 -9.21 5.32
N LEU A 197 1.31 -8.38 4.79
CA LEU A 197 1.61 -7.08 5.39
C LEU A 197 0.39 -6.14 5.33
N ARG A 198 -0.34 -6.13 4.22
CA ARG A 198 -1.58 -5.36 4.05
C ARG A 198 -2.67 -5.84 5.00
N ALA A 199 -2.85 -7.15 5.17
CA ALA A 199 -3.79 -7.71 6.14
C ALA A 199 -3.45 -7.31 7.59
N ARG A 200 -2.18 -7.42 8.00
CA ARG A 200 -1.73 -6.97 9.34
C ARG A 200 -1.92 -5.46 9.53
N SER A 201 -1.61 -4.68 8.50
CA SER A 201 -1.79 -3.21 8.51
C SER A 201 -3.27 -2.84 8.68
N ALA A 202 -4.16 -3.49 7.92
CA ALA A 202 -5.61 -3.27 8.01
C ALA A 202 -6.13 -3.59 9.41
N ASN A 203 -5.70 -4.71 10.01
CA ASN A 203 -6.09 -5.06 11.38
C ASN A 203 -5.57 -4.04 12.40
N ALA A 204 -4.31 -3.61 12.29
CA ALA A 204 -3.74 -2.60 13.18
C ALA A 204 -4.47 -1.25 13.08
N ILE A 205 -4.88 -0.85 11.87
CA ILE A 205 -5.70 0.34 11.65
C ILE A 205 -7.09 0.14 12.28
N ALA A 206 -7.76 -0.97 12.00
CA ALA A 206 -9.10 -1.26 12.52
C ALA A 206 -9.12 -1.31 14.06
N ASP A 207 -8.09 -1.90 14.69
CA ASP A 207 -7.96 -1.95 16.15
C ASP A 207 -7.89 -0.54 16.75
N VAL A 208 -7.12 0.37 16.14
CA VAL A 208 -7.06 1.78 16.58
C VAL A 208 -8.41 2.47 16.38
N LEU A 209 -9.04 2.29 15.21
CA LEU A 209 -10.29 2.95 14.86
C LEU A 209 -11.51 2.39 15.60
N SER A 210 -11.41 1.19 16.18
CA SER A 210 -12.43 0.62 17.07
C SER A 210 -12.69 1.48 18.31
N GLN A 211 -11.73 2.32 18.70
CA GLN A 211 -11.83 3.27 19.80
C GLN A 211 -12.33 4.66 19.35
N GLY A 212 -12.71 4.79 18.08
CA GLY A 212 -13.15 6.03 17.45
C GLY A 212 -12.08 6.70 16.58
N PRO A 213 -12.36 7.90 16.05
CA PRO A 213 -11.46 8.63 15.16
C PRO A 213 -10.13 8.94 15.84
N ALA A 214 -9.03 8.68 15.13
CA ALA A 214 -7.68 8.77 15.67
C ALA A 214 -6.83 9.82 14.94
N GLU A 215 -5.81 10.35 15.62
CA GLU A 215 -4.80 11.19 14.97
C GLU A 215 -3.91 10.35 14.05
N ARG A 216 -3.42 10.97 12.97
CA ARG A 216 -2.53 10.31 12.01
C ARG A 216 -1.31 9.67 12.70
N ALA A 217 -0.70 10.35 13.66
CA ALA A 217 0.46 9.83 14.39
C ALA A 217 0.18 8.49 15.11
N VAL A 218 -1.04 8.30 15.64
CA VAL A 218 -1.43 7.05 16.32
C VAL A 218 -1.49 5.89 15.33
N LEU A 219 -2.06 6.13 14.14
CA LEU A 219 -2.11 5.12 13.07
C LEU A 219 -0.72 4.78 12.53
N LEU A 220 0.15 5.76 12.35
CA LEU A 220 1.53 5.52 11.93
C LEU A 220 2.28 4.64 12.95
N ASN A 221 2.12 4.91 14.25
CA ASN A 221 2.70 4.08 15.31
C ASN A 221 2.15 2.64 15.29
N ALA A 222 0.85 2.46 15.01
CA ALA A 222 0.25 1.15 14.88
C ALA A 222 0.81 0.37 13.67
N LEU A 223 0.97 1.04 12.52
CA LEU A 223 1.59 0.44 11.34
C LEU A 223 3.05 0.04 11.57
N GLN A 224 3.81 0.85 12.29
CA GLN A 224 5.19 0.51 12.67
C GLN A 224 5.25 -0.76 13.52
N ARG A 225 4.35 -0.89 14.52
CA ARG A 225 4.24 -2.12 15.31
C ARG A 225 3.78 -3.33 14.49
N ALA A 226 3.06 -3.10 13.39
CA ALA A 226 2.69 -4.14 12.43
C ALA A 226 3.81 -4.54 11.45
N GLY A 227 4.97 -3.87 11.54
CA GLY A 227 6.18 -4.14 10.74
C GLY A 227 6.37 -3.21 9.55
N VAL A 228 5.57 -2.15 9.40
CA VAL A 228 5.73 -1.16 8.33
C VAL A 228 6.88 -0.19 8.68
N PRO A 229 7.89 0.01 7.82
CA PRO A 229 8.97 0.94 8.11
C PRO A 229 8.49 2.38 8.27
N GLU A 230 9.08 3.13 9.22
CA GLU A 230 8.65 4.49 9.55
C GLU A 230 8.66 5.44 8.34
N TYR A 231 9.71 5.40 7.54
CA TYR A 231 9.90 6.30 6.39
C TYR A 231 8.82 6.16 5.31
N VAL A 232 8.14 5.01 5.24
CA VAL A 232 7.12 4.68 4.22
C VAL A 232 5.71 4.58 4.80
N ALA A 233 5.55 4.46 6.12
CA ALA A 233 4.26 4.27 6.78
C ALA A 233 3.21 5.31 6.38
N GLY A 234 3.62 6.56 6.16
CA GLY A 234 2.73 7.64 5.73
C GLY A 234 2.15 7.46 4.33
N GLN A 235 2.95 6.97 3.39
CA GLN A 235 2.52 6.69 2.01
C GLN A 235 1.69 5.39 1.99
N TRP A 236 2.13 4.37 2.74
CA TRP A 236 1.40 3.12 2.88
C TRP A 236 -0.01 3.33 3.47
N LEU A 237 -0.13 4.14 4.52
CA LEU A 237 -1.42 4.51 5.11
C LEU A 237 -2.37 5.17 4.10
N ALA A 238 -1.83 5.95 3.16
CA ALA A 238 -2.63 6.63 2.13
C ALA A 238 -3.22 5.67 1.09
N THR A 239 -2.77 4.40 1.05
CA THR A 239 -3.37 3.36 0.18
C THR A 239 -4.64 2.74 0.76
N PHE A 240 -5.02 3.09 1.99
CA PHE A 240 -6.23 2.62 2.64
C PHE A 240 -7.35 3.64 2.44
N ASP A 241 -8.55 3.14 2.11
CA ASP A 241 -9.75 3.97 1.98
C ASP A 241 -10.24 4.38 3.39
N LEU A 242 -9.84 5.58 3.81
CA LEU A 242 -10.10 6.12 5.15
C LEU A 242 -10.67 7.53 5.05
N ALA A 243 -11.65 7.85 5.90
CA ALA A 243 -12.22 9.17 5.98
C ALA A 243 -11.36 10.09 6.85
N GLN A 244 -11.39 11.40 6.53
CA GLN A 244 -10.78 12.44 7.34
C GLN A 244 -11.85 13.42 7.81
N SER A 245 -11.86 13.74 9.11
CA SER A 245 -12.78 14.72 9.69
C SER A 245 -12.07 15.48 10.82
N ALA A 246 -12.12 16.81 10.76
CA ALA A 246 -11.48 17.75 11.69
C ALA A 246 -10.07 17.32 12.17
N GLY A 247 -9.20 16.92 11.22
CA GLY A 247 -7.81 16.53 11.47
C GLY A 247 -7.61 15.12 12.04
N LYS A 248 -8.68 14.35 12.21
CA LYS A 248 -8.64 12.92 12.60
C LYS A 248 -9.00 12.03 11.43
N ILE A 249 -8.56 10.77 11.51
CA ILE A 249 -8.80 9.71 10.53
C ILE A 249 -9.79 8.71 11.14
N ALA A 250 -10.71 8.22 10.32
CA ALA A 250 -11.72 7.24 10.72
C ALA A 250 -12.05 6.28 9.57
N GLU A 251 -12.83 5.23 9.87
CA GLU A 251 -13.43 4.40 8.84
C GLU A 251 -14.38 5.22 7.96
N VAL A 252 -14.49 4.84 6.69
CA VAL A 252 -15.38 5.52 5.75
C VAL A 252 -16.84 5.31 6.17
N PRO A 253 -17.58 6.39 6.50
CA PRO A 253 -18.95 6.27 6.96
C PRO A 253 -19.88 5.85 5.81
N ARG A 254 -20.68 4.80 6.03
CA ARG A 254 -21.57 4.23 5.01
C ARG A 254 -23.01 4.73 5.09
N THR A 255 -23.43 5.17 6.28
CA THR A 255 -24.80 5.64 6.54
C THR A 255 -24.81 7.09 7.06
N ILE A 256 -25.99 7.72 7.04
CA ILE A 256 -26.17 9.05 7.68
C ILE A 256 -25.82 8.98 9.16
N SER A 257 -26.22 7.90 9.85
CA SER A 257 -25.85 7.67 11.25
C SER A 257 -24.33 7.64 11.43
N ASP A 258 -23.59 6.92 10.58
CA ASP A 258 -22.12 6.85 10.70
C ASP A 258 -21.46 8.21 10.48
N LYS A 259 -21.95 8.99 9.50
CA LYS A 259 -21.45 10.35 9.28
C LYS A 259 -21.70 11.25 10.51
N VAL A 260 -22.89 11.19 11.10
CA VAL A 260 -23.23 11.95 12.31
C VAL A 260 -22.37 11.50 13.50
N ALA A 261 -22.19 10.19 13.67
CA ALA A 261 -21.33 9.63 14.71
C ALA A 261 -19.88 10.11 14.55
N LEU A 262 -19.34 10.13 13.33
CA LEU A 262 -18.01 10.64 13.05
C LEU A 262 -17.84 12.11 13.46
N VAL A 263 -18.79 12.98 13.10
CA VAL A 263 -18.78 14.40 13.50
C VAL A 263 -18.78 14.55 15.03
N LEU A 264 -19.67 13.83 15.72
CA LEU A 264 -19.80 13.91 17.18
C LEU A 264 -18.57 13.32 17.91
N ALA A 265 -18.04 12.19 17.46
CA ALA A 265 -16.86 11.55 18.05
C ALA A 265 -15.61 12.43 17.89
N THR A 266 -15.49 13.10 16.74
CA THR A 266 -14.34 13.95 16.43
C THR A 266 -14.39 15.25 17.23
N THR A 267 -15.56 15.90 17.28
CA THR A 267 -15.73 17.21 17.95
C THR A 267 -15.94 17.11 19.45
N ARG A 268 -16.37 15.95 19.95
CA ARG A 268 -16.74 15.66 21.35
C ARG A 268 -17.70 16.69 21.96
N LYS A 269 -18.60 17.24 21.16
CA LYS A 269 -19.59 18.25 21.59
C LYS A 269 -21.00 17.85 21.15
N PRO A 270 -22.05 18.21 21.89
CA PRO A 270 -23.42 18.02 21.44
C PRO A 270 -23.79 19.00 20.33
N TYR A 271 -24.52 18.54 19.31
CA TYR A 271 -24.96 19.33 18.16
C TYR A 271 -26.48 19.40 18.06
N THR A 272 -26.99 20.52 17.53
CA THR A 272 -28.36 20.59 17.01
C THR A 272 -28.47 19.97 15.62
N LEU A 273 -29.69 19.67 15.17
CA LEU A 273 -29.92 19.18 13.81
C LEU A 273 -29.40 20.18 12.76
N ASP A 274 -29.60 21.48 12.97
CA ASP A 274 -29.11 22.53 12.05
C ASP A 274 -27.57 22.55 12.00
N GLN A 275 -26.91 22.38 13.16
CA GLN A 275 -25.45 22.29 13.21
C GLN A 275 -24.92 21.02 12.53
N LEU A 276 -25.63 19.90 12.64
CA LEU A 276 -25.27 18.65 11.95
C LEU A 276 -25.46 18.78 10.44
N VAL A 277 -26.51 19.46 9.97
CA VAL A 277 -26.69 19.74 8.54
C VAL A 277 -25.48 20.49 7.97
N VAL A 278 -25.05 21.55 8.66
CA VAL A 278 -23.86 22.32 8.27
C VAL A 278 -22.59 21.46 8.33
N ALA A 279 -22.41 20.69 9.40
CA ALA A 279 -21.22 19.84 9.58
C ALA A 279 -21.14 18.68 8.58
N LEU A 280 -22.27 18.26 8.02
CA LEU A 280 -22.38 17.25 6.96
C LEU A 280 -22.41 17.86 5.55
N GLU A 281 -22.16 19.17 5.44
CA GLU A 281 -22.11 19.93 4.19
C GLU A 281 -23.38 19.79 3.35
N ASP A 282 -24.56 19.90 3.99
CA ASP A 282 -25.88 19.93 3.35
C ASP A 282 -26.25 18.71 2.48
N GLN A 283 -25.50 17.59 2.57
CA GLN A 283 -25.80 16.37 1.79
C GLN A 283 -27.11 15.69 2.21
N HIS A 284 -27.65 16.05 3.37
CA HIS A 284 -28.82 15.41 3.96
C HIS A 284 -29.74 16.44 4.63
N GLY A 285 -31.05 16.35 4.36
CA GLY A 285 -32.04 17.20 5.01
C GLY A 285 -32.25 16.87 6.50
N ILE A 286 -32.70 17.86 7.26
CA ILE A 286 -32.99 17.77 8.71
C ILE A 286 -33.83 16.52 9.06
N SER A 287 -34.83 16.18 8.23
CA SER A 287 -35.70 15.03 8.49
C SER A 287 -34.96 13.69 8.42
N ALA A 288 -34.03 13.54 7.47
CA ALA A 288 -33.25 12.32 7.31
C ALA A 288 -32.28 12.12 8.49
N ILE A 289 -31.58 13.19 8.89
CA ILE A 289 -30.69 13.18 10.05
C ILE A 289 -31.47 12.87 11.33
N ARG A 290 -32.65 13.48 11.52
CA ARG A 290 -33.50 13.18 12.68
C ARG A 290 -33.92 11.72 12.73
N ASN A 291 -34.33 11.15 11.60
CA ASN A 291 -34.73 9.74 11.54
C ASN A 291 -33.56 8.82 11.83
N ALA A 292 -32.36 9.12 11.30
CA ALA A 292 -31.13 8.38 11.57
C ALA A 292 -30.78 8.40 13.08
N LEU A 293 -30.83 9.57 13.71
CA LEU A 293 -30.57 9.73 15.15
C LEU A 293 -31.57 8.99 16.04
N ASN A 294 -32.85 9.04 15.70
CA ASN A 294 -33.90 8.36 16.49
C ASN A 294 -33.86 6.84 16.34
N GLY A 295 -33.38 6.32 15.22
CA GLY A 295 -33.35 4.89 14.91
C GLY A 295 -32.06 4.17 15.30
N ASP A 296 -31.12 4.86 15.95
CA ASP A 296 -29.79 4.33 16.27
C ASP A 296 -29.43 4.61 17.74
N ASP A 297 -29.26 3.54 18.50
CA ASP A 297 -29.05 3.59 19.95
C ASP A 297 -27.73 4.25 20.37
N ARG A 298 -26.80 4.46 19.43
CA ARG A 298 -25.55 5.20 19.68
C ARG A 298 -25.79 6.65 20.07
N PHE A 299 -26.94 7.22 19.69
CA PHE A 299 -27.23 8.62 19.94
C PHE A 299 -28.13 8.82 21.14
N VAL A 300 -27.95 9.95 21.82
CA VAL A 300 -28.84 10.37 22.89
C VAL A 300 -29.04 11.87 22.87
N LYS A 301 -30.23 12.31 23.28
CA LYS A 301 -30.48 13.74 23.53
C LYS A 301 -29.90 14.13 24.86
N VAL A 302 -29.21 15.26 24.88
CA VAL A 302 -28.73 15.96 26.10
C VAL A 302 -29.36 17.35 26.23
N GLY A 303 -30.47 17.56 25.50
CA GLY A 303 -31.30 18.74 25.54
C GLY A 303 -32.40 18.65 24.48
N ILE A 304 -33.29 19.64 24.43
CA ILE A 304 -34.47 19.59 23.55
C ILE A 304 -34.11 19.52 22.07
N LYS A 305 -33.01 20.19 21.69
CA LYS A 305 -32.53 20.25 20.32
C LYS A 305 -31.16 19.62 20.12
N LYS A 306 -30.48 19.17 21.19
CA LYS A 306 -29.08 18.75 21.15
C LYS A 306 -28.94 17.25 21.28
N TRP A 307 -28.09 16.69 20.43
CA TRP A 307 -27.74 15.28 20.36
C TRP A 307 -26.25 15.10 20.55
N THR A 308 -25.87 14.00 21.18
CA THR A 308 -24.49 13.56 21.34
C THR A 308 -24.42 12.04 21.20
N LEU A 309 -23.20 11.50 21.18
CA LEU A 309 -22.98 10.06 21.32
C LEU A 309 -23.25 9.65 22.77
N ARG A 310 -23.85 8.48 22.96
CA ARG A 310 -24.21 7.94 24.28
C ARG A 310 -23.00 7.80 25.19
N GLU A 311 -21.86 7.35 24.66
CA GLU A 311 -20.59 7.25 25.40
C GLU A 311 -20.05 8.61 25.88
N LEU A 312 -20.53 9.72 25.30
CA LEU A 312 -20.15 11.09 25.67
C LEU A 312 -21.21 11.77 26.54
N ALA A 313 -22.30 11.08 26.89
CA ALA A 313 -23.41 11.68 27.59
C ALA A 313 -22.99 12.28 28.93
N ASP A 314 -22.14 11.58 29.68
CA ASP A 314 -21.68 12.00 31.01
C ASP A 314 -20.91 13.34 30.95
N ASP A 315 -20.10 13.55 29.92
CA ASP A 315 -19.37 14.82 29.70
C ASP A 315 -20.27 15.93 29.13
N ALA A 316 -21.35 15.55 28.43
CA ALA A 316 -22.22 16.45 27.68
C ALA A 316 -23.39 17.02 28.49
N GLY A 317 -23.71 16.43 29.65
CA GLY A 317 -24.80 16.80 30.53
C GLY A 317 -25.89 15.72 30.64
N PRO A 318 -26.89 15.91 31.52
CA PRO A 318 -27.89 14.89 31.79
C PRO A 318 -28.68 14.51 30.53
N THR A 319 -28.93 13.22 30.36
CA THR A 319 -29.74 12.71 29.25
C THR A 319 -31.16 13.26 29.33
N PHE A 320 -31.62 13.81 28.21
CA PHE A 320 -32.93 14.43 28.10
C PHE A 320 -33.95 13.40 27.61
N SER A 321 -34.64 12.75 28.55
CA SER A 321 -35.75 11.84 28.27
C SER A 321 -37.06 12.57 27.97
N GLY A 322 -37.18 13.84 28.37
CA GLY A 322 -38.33 14.67 28.06
C GLY A 322 -38.42 15.92 28.93
N LEU A 323 -39.29 16.86 28.54
CA LEU A 323 -39.44 18.12 29.27
C LEU A 323 -39.94 17.89 30.70
N ARG A 324 -40.82 16.88 30.91
CA ARG A 324 -41.29 16.50 32.25
C ARG A 324 -40.14 15.98 33.10
N ASP A 325 -39.42 14.96 32.65
CA ASP A 325 -38.34 14.37 33.43
C ASP A 325 -37.23 15.38 33.75
N ALA A 326 -36.90 16.26 32.81
CA ALA A 326 -35.95 17.35 33.04
C ALA A 326 -36.47 18.37 34.07
N MET A 327 -37.76 18.74 34.03
CA MET A 327 -38.37 19.58 35.07
C MET A 327 -38.39 18.87 36.43
N THR A 328 -38.72 17.58 36.48
CA THR A 328 -38.68 16.76 37.69
C THR A 328 -37.27 16.76 38.27
N TYR A 329 -36.25 16.48 37.46
CA TYR A 329 -34.84 16.47 37.88
C TYR A 329 -34.42 17.81 38.50
N GLU A 330 -34.63 18.93 37.81
CA GLU A 330 -34.23 20.25 38.33
C GLU A 330 -35.00 20.62 39.61
N LEU A 331 -36.29 20.28 39.70
CA LEU A 331 -37.09 20.47 40.92
C LEU A 331 -36.56 19.62 42.06
N THR A 332 -36.23 18.35 41.83
CA THR A 332 -35.64 17.47 42.85
C THR A 332 -34.29 17.99 43.33
N GLN A 333 -33.42 18.45 42.42
CA GLN A 333 -32.12 19.04 42.78
C GLN A 333 -32.27 20.34 43.59
N ALA A 334 -33.35 21.08 43.39
CA ALA A 334 -33.68 22.29 44.15
C ALA A 334 -34.44 22.03 45.46
N GLY A 335 -34.54 20.79 45.94
CA GLY A 335 -35.24 20.44 47.18
C GLY A 335 -36.75 20.27 47.02
N GLY A 336 -37.24 20.04 45.79
CA GLY A 336 -38.61 19.65 45.47
C GLY A 336 -39.49 20.77 44.91
N SER A 337 -39.04 22.03 44.93
CA SER A 337 -39.81 23.16 44.38
C SER A 337 -38.90 24.32 43.92
N MET A 338 -39.38 25.11 42.96
CA MET A 338 -38.71 26.32 42.46
C MET A 338 -39.75 27.36 42.04
N THR A 339 -39.41 28.65 42.01
CA THR A 339 -40.31 29.62 41.35
C THR A 339 -40.40 29.33 39.85
N LEU A 340 -41.54 29.60 39.22
CA LEU A 340 -41.69 29.44 37.77
C LEU A 340 -40.64 30.23 36.99
N LYS A 341 -40.21 31.39 37.51
CA LYS A 341 -39.19 32.23 36.90
C LYS A 341 -37.83 31.53 36.90
N GLU A 342 -37.42 30.97 38.03
CA GLU A 342 -36.16 30.23 38.17
C GLU A 342 -36.18 28.94 37.35
N LEU A 343 -37.26 28.14 37.46
CA LEU A 343 -37.41 26.93 36.66
C LEU A 343 -37.35 27.25 35.17
N THR A 344 -38.04 28.30 34.72
CA THR A 344 -37.97 28.73 33.31
C THR A 344 -36.57 29.13 32.90
N ALA A 345 -35.84 29.88 33.74
CA ALA A 345 -34.47 30.29 33.46
C ALA A 345 -33.53 29.08 33.31
N VAL A 346 -33.57 28.15 34.26
CA VAL A 346 -32.76 26.92 34.25
C VAL A 346 -33.11 26.06 33.04
N MET A 347 -34.40 25.84 32.76
CA MET A 347 -34.85 25.03 31.63
C MET A 347 -34.49 25.64 30.26
N VAL A 348 -34.51 26.97 30.13
CA VAL A 348 -34.04 27.64 28.91
C VAL A 348 -32.54 27.50 28.77
N GLN A 349 -31.78 27.77 29.85
CA GLN A 349 -30.33 27.84 29.80
C GLN A 349 -29.68 26.46 29.65
N ARG A 350 -30.10 25.47 30.44
CA ARG A 350 -29.50 24.12 30.45
C ARG A 350 -30.10 23.20 29.39
N HIS A 351 -31.42 23.25 29.21
CA HIS A 351 -32.15 22.26 28.39
C HIS A 351 -32.61 22.81 27.03
N GLY A 352 -32.49 24.13 26.80
CA GLY A 352 -32.92 24.79 25.57
C GLY A 352 -34.44 24.86 25.41
N ALA A 353 -35.19 24.88 26.51
CA ALA A 353 -36.65 24.84 26.48
C ALA A 353 -37.28 26.15 26.04
N ALA A 354 -38.38 26.07 25.30
CA ALA A 354 -39.22 27.22 25.04
C ALA A 354 -39.93 27.63 26.34
N ARG A 355 -39.86 28.92 26.70
CA ARG A 355 -40.50 29.46 27.93
C ARG A 355 -41.99 29.11 28.00
N GLY A 356 -42.68 29.15 26.86
CA GLY A 356 -44.09 28.77 26.75
C GLY A 356 -44.34 27.31 27.13
N SER A 357 -43.49 26.38 26.67
CA SER A 357 -43.61 24.96 27.00
C SER A 357 -43.39 24.70 28.49
N VAL A 358 -42.39 25.33 29.12
CA VAL A 358 -42.18 25.20 30.58
C VAL A 358 -43.44 25.66 31.33
N ARG A 359 -43.97 26.83 30.98
CA ARG A 359 -45.18 27.37 31.59
C ARG A 359 -46.40 26.45 31.44
N VAL A 360 -46.57 25.84 30.27
CA VAL A 360 -47.68 24.90 30.01
C VAL A 360 -47.53 23.65 30.87
N TYR A 361 -46.34 23.05 30.90
CA TYR A 361 -46.11 21.81 31.63
C TYR A 361 -46.11 22.00 33.15
N SER A 362 -45.72 23.17 33.67
CA SER A 362 -45.79 23.48 35.11
C SER A 362 -47.21 23.44 35.70
N ASN A 363 -48.24 23.50 34.84
CA ASN A 363 -49.64 23.40 35.23
C ASN A 363 -50.26 22.02 34.93
N GLN A 364 -49.45 21.02 34.54
CA GLN A 364 -49.90 19.68 34.20
C GLN A 364 -49.27 18.65 35.12
N ALA A 365 -49.99 17.55 35.38
CA ALA A 365 -49.42 16.39 36.06
C ALA A 365 -48.09 15.94 35.41
N PRO A 366 -47.06 15.58 36.20
CA PRO A 366 -47.06 15.43 37.66
C PRO A 366 -46.76 16.72 38.44
N PHE A 367 -46.80 17.91 37.82
CA PHE A 367 -46.48 19.17 38.48
C PHE A 367 -47.73 19.91 38.94
N GLN A 368 -47.55 20.71 39.99
CA GLN A 368 -48.53 21.69 40.45
C GLN A 368 -47.88 23.05 40.58
N ARG A 369 -48.68 24.10 40.38
CA ARG A 369 -48.25 25.49 40.54
C ARG A 369 -49.16 26.23 41.50
N VAL A 370 -48.59 26.69 42.62
CA VAL A 370 -49.28 27.47 43.67
C VAL A 370 -48.50 28.75 43.91
N ASP A 371 -49.16 29.91 43.86
CA ASP A 371 -48.56 31.24 44.07
C ASP A 371 -47.27 31.52 43.29
N GLY A 372 -47.15 30.94 42.09
CA GLY A 372 -45.96 31.13 41.26
C GLY A 372 -44.80 30.16 41.54
N VAL A 373 -44.92 29.29 42.54
CA VAL A 373 -44.00 28.20 42.84
C VAL A 373 -44.47 26.92 42.14
N VAL A 374 -43.55 26.20 41.53
CA VAL A 374 -43.79 24.90 40.88
C VAL A 374 -43.20 23.81 41.76
N SER A 375 -43.96 22.74 42.02
CA SER A 375 -43.50 21.56 42.74
C SER A 375 -43.98 20.28 42.05
N ILE A 376 -43.41 19.14 42.42
CA ILE A 376 -43.98 17.83 42.09
C ILE A 376 -45.24 17.67 42.94
N ALA A 377 -46.37 17.32 42.31
CA ALA A 377 -47.61 17.00 43.00
C ALA A 377 -47.42 15.70 43.77
N SER A 378 -47.73 15.75 45.07
CA SER A 378 -47.62 14.63 46.01
C SER A 378 -48.73 13.60 45.82
#